data_AF-A0A973AVZ5-F1
#
_entry.id   AF-A0A973AVZ5-F1
#
_cell.length_a   1.000
_cell.length_b   1.000
_cell.length_c   1.000
_cell.angle_alpha   90.00
_cell.angle_beta   90.00
_cell.angle_gamma   90.00
#
_symmetry.space_group_name_H-M   'P 1'
#
loop_
_entity.id
_entity.type
_entity.pdbx_description
1 polymer ?
#
loop_
_entity_poly.entity_id
_entity_poly.type
_entity_poly.pdbx_seq_one_letter_code
_entity_poly.pdbx_strand_id
1 'polypeptide(L)'
;MRRKLIFLFYLLSSLLFAQGDSHLKRLQKEFPFGLLTNDFGILNRNDLETNVCIAGEAPLMDPPTNYAYSYWQCFKSQNTRMMCDVGGYDPVEKSRMVILMIRATRDGQRHEFVSRRLATFQTCQLFLRDWRRFTRGEPVVCVSGSFLSKDKETGQALWSWTFGRYKTRKGCDSYFQDECDFNKRCRN
;
A
#
# COMPACT_ATOMS: atom_id res chain seq x y z
N MET A 1 2.00 -23.47 53.63
CA MET A 1 2.25 -23.69 52.18
C MET A 1 1.04 -23.43 51.26
N ARG A 2 -0.23 -23.61 51.69
CA ARG A 2 -1.42 -23.42 50.81
C ARG A 2 -1.64 -22.02 50.20
N ARG A 3 -1.21 -20.93 50.85
CA ARG A 3 -1.40 -19.55 50.35
C ARG A 3 -0.54 -19.17 49.14
N LYS A 4 0.62 -19.82 48.95
CA LYS A 4 1.52 -19.55 47.80
C LYS A 4 1.00 -20.17 46.49
N LEU A 5 0.21 -21.25 46.56
CA LEU A 5 -0.38 -21.89 45.37
C LEU A 5 -1.50 -21.05 44.74
N ILE A 6 -2.28 -20.32 45.56
CA ILE A 6 -3.44 -19.52 45.09
C ILE A 6 -2.97 -18.31 44.28
N PHE A 7 -1.85 -17.68 44.66
CA PHE A 7 -1.25 -16.58 43.91
C PHE A 7 -0.71 -17.01 42.53
N LEU A 8 -0.19 -18.23 42.41
CA LEU A 8 0.29 -18.75 41.13
C LEU A 8 -0.87 -19.00 40.14
N PHE A 9 -2.02 -19.43 40.66
CA PHE A 9 -3.21 -19.69 39.84
C PHE A 9 -3.83 -18.40 39.27
N TYR A 10 -3.80 -17.30 40.03
CA TYR A 10 -4.24 -16.00 39.52
C TYR A 10 -3.31 -15.44 38.43
N LEU A 11 -1.99 -15.59 38.57
CA LEU A 11 -1.01 -15.17 37.54
C LEU A 11 -1.09 -15.99 36.24
N LEU A 12 -1.41 -17.29 36.31
CA LEU A 12 -1.65 -18.09 35.10
C LEU A 12 -3.01 -17.79 34.44
N SER A 13 -4.04 -17.43 35.21
CA SER A 13 -5.36 -17.12 34.64
C SER A 13 -5.38 -15.81 33.84
N SER A 14 -4.53 -14.83 34.17
CA SER A 14 -4.38 -13.59 33.39
C SER A 14 -3.67 -13.77 32.04
N LEU A 15 -2.96 -14.89 31.82
CA LEU A 15 -2.30 -15.18 30.53
C LEU A 15 -3.25 -15.83 29.51
N LEU A 16 -4.44 -16.27 29.92
CA LEU A 16 -5.40 -16.99 29.08
C LEU A 16 -6.53 -16.10 28.51
N PHE A 17 -6.61 -14.82 28.91
CA PHE A 17 -7.68 -13.91 28.51
C PHE A 17 -7.15 -12.64 27.84
N ALA A 18 -6.66 -12.78 26.59
CA ALA A 18 -6.69 -11.71 25.57
C ALA A 18 -6.12 -12.21 24.23
N GLN A 19 -6.60 -13.33 23.68
CA GLN A 19 -6.42 -13.61 22.25
C GLN A 19 -7.51 -12.89 21.45
N GLY A 20 -7.52 -11.56 21.51
CA GLY A 20 -8.24 -10.79 20.49
C GLY A 20 -7.63 -11.07 19.12
N ASP A 21 -8.45 -11.08 18.07
CA ASP A 21 -7.93 -11.17 16.71
C ASP A 21 -6.88 -10.07 16.49
N SER A 22 -5.71 -10.45 15.97
CA SER A 22 -4.68 -9.48 15.65
C SER A 22 -5.24 -8.46 14.65
N HIS A 23 -4.74 -7.23 14.68
CA HIS A 23 -5.19 -6.16 13.78
C HIS A 23 -5.27 -6.61 12.31
N LEU A 24 -4.24 -7.30 11.84
CA LEU A 24 -4.20 -7.89 10.49
C LEU A 24 -5.31 -8.93 10.27
N LYS A 25 -5.53 -9.85 11.22
CA LYS A 25 -6.59 -10.88 11.09
C LYS A 25 -7.97 -10.25 10.97
N ARG A 26 -8.25 -9.20 11.76
CA ARG A 26 -9.51 -8.46 11.67
C ARG A 26 -9.68 -7.81 10.30
N LEU A 27 -8.64 -7.13 9.79
CA LEU A 27 -8.69 -6.53 8.45
C LEU A 27 -8.88 -7.58 7.35
N GLN A 28 -8.17 -8.71 7.41
CA GLN A 28 -8.31 -9.80 6.44
C GLN A 28 -9.67 -10.49 6.49
N LYS A 29 -10.31 -10.55 7.66
CA LYS A 29 -11.66 -11.09 7.80
C LYS A 29 -12.71 -10.19 7.15
N GLU A 30 -12.58 -8.87 7.31
CA GLU A 30 -13.52 -7.90 6.74
C GLU A 30 -13.26 -7.60 5.26
N PHE A 31 -12.00 -7.68 4.81
CA PHE A 31 -11.56 -7.34 3.45
C PHE A 31 -10.63 -8.43 2.91
N PRO A 32 -11.16 -9.61 2.56
CA PRO A 32 -10.37 -10.81 2.26
C PRO A 32 -9.43 -10.65 1.06
N PHE A 33 -9.70 -9.69 0.18
CA PHE A 33 -8.92 -9.47 -1.04
C PHE A 33 -8.11 -8.16 -1.03
N GLY A 34 -8.30 -7.28 -0.05
CA GLY A 34 -7.70 -5.95 -0.07
C GLY A 34 -6.21 -5.92 0.26
N LEU A 35 -5.71 -6.91 1.02
CA LEU A 35 -4.31 -7.00 1.46
C LEU A 35 -3.64 -8.24 0.88
N LEU A 36 -2.51 -8.04 0.22
CA LEU A 36 -1.68 -9.13 -0.29
C LEU A 36 -0.49 -9.46 0.63
N THR A 37 -0.27 -8.66 1.69
CA THR A 37 0.81 -8.84 2.67
C THR A 37 0.35 -8.47 4.07
N ASN A 38 1.21 -8.72 5.07
CA ASN A 38 1.09 -8.10 6.39
C ASN A 38 1.11 -6.56 6.26
N ASP A 39 0.27 -5.87 7.05
CA ASP A 39 0.12 -4.42 7.03
C ASP A 39 1.03 -3.71 8.06
N PHE A 40 1.62 -4.46 9.00
CA PHE A 40 2.48 -3.95 10.06
C PHE A 40 1.82 -2.86 10.95
N GLY A 41 0.49 -2.87 11.02
CA GLY A 41 -0.32 -1.88 11.72
C GLY A 41 -0.36 -0.51 11.04
N ILE A 42 -0.04 -0.41 9.75
CA ILE A 42 -0.06 0.85 8.98
C ILE A 42 -1.46 1.12 8.43
N LEU A 43 -2.14 0.07 7.97
CA LEU A 43 -3.44 0.20 7.32
C LEU A 43 -4.56 0.13 8.36
N ASN A 44 -5.67 0.77 8.05
CA ASN A 44 -6.89 0.71 8.83
C ASN A 44 -8.08 0.32 7.94
N ARG A 45 -9.24 0.16 8.56
CA ARG A 45 -10.49 -0.22 7.89
C ARG A 45 -10.85 0.73 6.73
N ASN A 46 -10.75 2.04 6.95
CA ASN A 46 -11.09 3.05 5.94
C ASN A 46 -10.19 2.95 4.70
N ASP A 47 -8.91 2.62 4.86
CA ASP A 47 -8.01 2.42 3.72
C ASP A 47 -8.50 1.31 2.78
N LEU A 48 -9.12 0.25 3.33
CA LEU A 48 -9.62 -0.88 2.56
C LEU A 48 -11.02 -0.62 2.03
N GLU A 49 -11.88 0.03 2.82
CA GLU A 49 -13.20 0.48 2.37
C GLU A 49 -13.09 1.39 1.15
N THR A 50 -12.07 2.27 1.07
CA THR A 50 -11.85 3.08 -0.13
C THR A 50 -11.62 2.22 -1.38
N ASN A 51 -10.88 1.11 -1.30
CA ASN A 51 -10.69 0.24 -2.48
C ASN A 51 -12.02 -0.39 -2.91
N VAL A 52 -12.82 -0.84 -1.95
CA VAL A 52 -14.13 -1.47 -2.21
C VAL A 52 -15.11 -0.45 -2.79
N CYS A 53 -15.16 0.78 -2.26
CA CYS A 53 -16.08 1.81 -2.75
C CYS A 53 -15.78 2.25 -4.18
N ILE A 54 -14.51 2.22 -4.61
CA ILE A 54 -14.08 2.68 -5.93
C ILE A 54 -14.42 1.65 -7.02
N ALA A 55 -14.25 0.35 -6.76
CA ALA A 55 -14.29 -0.66 -7.81
C ALA A 55 -14.97 -2.00 -7.44
N GLY A 56 -15.54 -2.10 -6.23
CA GLY A 56 -16.01 -3.37 -5.66
C GLY A 56 -14.85 -4.30 -5.28
N GLU A 57 -15.06 -5.20 -4.33
CA GLU A 57 -14.04 -6.19 -3.97
C GLU A 57 -13.87 -7.25 -5.05
N ALA A 58 -12.62 -7.69 -5.28
CA ALA A 58 -12.32 -8.77 -6.19
C ALA A 58 -11.06 -9.53 -5.75
N PRO A 59 -11.03 -10.87 -5.88
CA PRO A 59 -9.82 -11.65 -5.62
C PRO A 59 -8.75 -11.35 -6.67
N LEU A 60 -7.48 -11.40 -6.25
CA LEU A 60 -6.37 -11.31 -7.19
C LEU A 60 -6.26 -12.59 -8.02
N MET A 61 -6.47 -12.46 -9.33
CA MET A 61 -6.40 -13.55 -10.30
C MET A 61 -5.35 -13.27 -11.38
N ASP A 62 -4.84 -14.33 -12.02
CA ASP A 62 -3.93 -14.28 -13.16
C ASP A 62 -4.52 -15.12 -14.31
N PRO A 63 -5.18 -14.51 -15.32
CA PRO A 63 -5.34 -13.06 -15.53
C PRO A 63 -6.38 -12.40 -14.60
N PRO A 64 -6.28 -11.07 -14.35
CA PRO A 64 -7.26 -10.35 -13.53
C PRO A 64 -8.66 -10.31 -14.15
N THR A 65 -9.69 -10.50 -13.33
CA THR A 65 -11.11 -10.35 -13.73
C THR A 65 -11.64 -8.94 -13.44
N ASN A 66 -11.09 -8.26 -12.44
CA ASN A 66 -11.34 -6.85 -12.15
C ASN A 66 -10.00 -6.10 -12.08
N TYR A 67 -9.69 -5.37 -13.15
CA TYR A 67 -8.47 -4.57 -13.23
C TYR A 67 -8.54 -3.28 -12.41
N ALA A 68 -9.74 -2.81 -12.06
CA ALA A 68 -9.91 -1.54 -11.36
C ALA A 68 -9.73 -1.68 -9.84
N TYR A 69 -10.00 -2.86 -9.26
CA TYR A 69 -9.81 -3.10 -7.83
C TYR A 69 -8.33 -2.93 -7.46
N SER A 70 -8.10 -2.14 -6.41
CA SER A 70 -6.76 -1.84 -5.92
C SER A 70 -6.41 -2.74 -4.74
N TYR A 71 -5.15 -3.18 -4.71
CA TYR A 71 -4.62 -4.08 -3.69
C TYR A 71 -3.51 -3.40 -2.92
N TRP A 72 -3.51 -3.54 -1.59
CA TRP A 72 -2.45 -3.05 -0.73
C TRP A 72 -1.33 -4.09 -0.56
N GLN A 73 -0.10 -3.61 -0.68
CA GLN A 73 1.13 -4.37 -0.42
C GLN A 73 2.10 -3.52 0.40
N CYS A 74 2.70 -4.12 1.42
CA CYS A 74 3.64 -3.44 2.29
C CYS A 74 5.05 -4.00 2.11
N PHE A 75 6.02 -3.08 2.09
CA PHE A 75 7.41 -3.34 1.74
C PHE A 75 8.30 -2.72 2.80
N LYS A 76 9.49 -3.31 3.03
CA LYS A 76 10.53 -2.65 3.82
C LYS A 76 10.95 -1.37 3.09
N SER A 77 10.95 -0.22 3.76
CA SER A 77 11.21 1.07 3.12
C SER A 77 12.57 1.11 2.41
N GLN A 78 13.59 0.43 2.96
CA GLN A 78 14.91 0.34 2.34
C GLN A 78 14.92 -0.36 0.96
N ASN A 79 13.90 -1.20 0.69
CA ASN A 79 13.71 -1.89 -0.58
C ASN A 79 12.72 -1.15 -1.48
N THR A 80 12.39 0.10 -1.17
CA THR A 80 11.45 0.92 -1.93
C THR A 80 12.05 2.25 -2.31
N ARG A 81 11.69 2.74 -3.50
CA ARG A 81 12.11 4.06 -3.96
C ARG A 81 11.07 4.64 -4.90
N MET A 82 10.66 5.86 -4.63
CA MET A 82 9.96 6.69 -5.60
C MET A 82 10.97 7.38 -6.53
N MET A 83 10.64 7.47 -7.80
CA MET A 83 11.45 8.15 -8.82
C MET A 83 10.57 8.81 -9.88
N CYS A 84 11.19 9.77 -10.58
CA CYS A 84 10.65 10.42 -11.76
C CYS A 84 11.49 9.96 -12.95
N ASP A 85 10.94 9.16 -13.83
CA ASP A 85 11.63 8.82 -15.07
C ASP A 85 11.33 9.88 -16.13
N VAL A 86 12.37 10.35 -16.81
CA VAL A 86 12.28 11.52 -17.68
C VAL A 86 11.60 11.10 -18.98
N GLY A 87 10.41 11.67 -19.23
CA GLY A 87 9.75 11.61 -20.51
C GLY A 87 10.19 12.75 -21.43
N GLY A 88 9.49 12.89 -22.55
CA GLY A 88 9.67 13.98 -23.50
C GLY A 88 9.21 15.34 -22.95
N TYR A 89 9.53 16.39 -23.70
CA TYR A 89 8.96 17.73 -23.47
C TYR A 89 7.60 17.82 -24.17
N ASP A 90 6.59 18.34 -23.47
CA ASP A 90 5.28 18.59 -24.03
C ASP A 90 5.12 20.11 -24.33
N PRO A 91 4.90 20.52 -25.59
CA PRO A 91 4.77 21.92 -25.96
C PRO A 91 3.45 22.56 -25.51
N VAL A 92 2.40 21.79 -25.27
CA VAL A 92 1.10 22.28 -24.78
C VAL A 92 1.20 22.58 -23.29
N GLU A 93 1.73 21.63 -22.51
CA GLU A 93 1.96 21.80 -21.07
C GLU A 93 3.18 22.70 -20.76
N LYS A 94 3.99 23.01 -21.78
CA LYS A 94 5.24 23.78 -21.68
C LYS A 94 6.18 23.27 -20.59
N SER A 95 6.22 21.94 -20.42
CA SER A 95 6.94 21.29 -19.34
C SER A 95 7.58 19.99 -19.82
N ARG A 96 8.67 19.59 -19.14
CA ARG A 96 9.14 18.21 -19.20
C ARG A 96 8.11 17.32 -18.53
N MET A 97 7.68 16.30 -19.25
CA MET A 97 6.77 15.29 -18.76
C MET A 97 7.58 14.13 -18.21
N VAL A 98 7.08 13.50 -17.16
CA VAL A 98 7.76 12.40 -16.47
C VAL A 98 6.78 11.32 -16.10
N ILE A 99 7.31 10.11 -15.97
CA ILE A 99 6.60 8.98 -15.37
C ILE A 99 6.92 8.99 -13.88
N LEU A 100 5.89 9.11 -13.05
CA LEU A 100 6.04 8.91 -11.61
C LEU A 100 5.96 7.42 -11.33
N MET A 101 6.94 6.85 -10.63
CA MET A 101 6.88 5.46 -10.23
C MET A 101 7.41 5.20 -8.83
N ILE A 102 6.91 4.13 -8.21
CA ILE A 102 7.52 3.50 -7.03
C ILE A 102 8.04 2.13 -7.44
N ARG A 103 9.34 1.92 -7.28
CA ARG A 103 9.97 0.59 -7.39
C ARG A 103 10.07 -0.05 -6.01
N ALA A 104 9.71 -1.32 -5.91
CA ALA A 104 9.83 -2.09 -4.69
C ALA A 104 10.32 -3.52 -4.99
N THR A 105 11.01 -4.13 -4.01
CA THR A 105 11.44 -5.53 -4.10
C THR A 105 10.92 -6.33 -2.90
N ARG A 106 10.30 -7.48 -3.19
CA ARG A 106 9.80 -8.44 -2.19
C ARG A 106 10.03 -9.86 -2.68
N ASP A 107 10.56 -10.73 -1.82
CA ASP A 107 10.76 -12.16 -2.12
C ASP A 107 11.50 -12.43 -3.45
N GLY A 108 12.48 -11.57 -3.78
CA GLY A 108 13.24 -11.65 -5.03
C GLY A 108 12.49 -11.18 -6.29
N GLN A 109 11.26 -10.67 -6.14
CA GLN A 109 10.44 -10.15 -7.22
C GLN A 109 10.41 -8.62 -7.20
N ARG A 110 10.37 -8.02 -8.40
CA ARG A 110 10.30 -6.57 -8.56
C ARG A 110 8.86 -6.14 -8.79
N HIS A 111 8.47 -5.05 -8.15
CA HIS A 111 7.17 -4.42 -8.28
C HIS A 111 7.37 -2.97 -8.71
N GLU A 112 6.65 -2.56 -9.74
CA GLU A 112 6.64 -1.19 -10.25
C GLU A 112 5.22 -0.64 -10.20
N PHE A 113 5.01 0.40 -9.41
CA PHE A 113 3.75 1.13 -9.34
C PHE A 113 3.91 2.40 -10.15
N VAL A 114 3.28 2.46 -11.31
CA VAL A 114 3.50 3.47 -12.34
C VAL A 114 2.29 4.39 -12.46
N SER A 115 2.50 5.69 -12.54
CA SER A 115 1.42 6.66 -12.75
C SER A 115 0.64 6.36 -14.04
N ARG A 116 -0.69 6.44 -13.98
CA ARG A 116 -1.57 6.18 -15.14
C ARG A 116 -1.32 7.13 -16.32
N ARG A 117 -0.91 8.36 -16.05
CA ARG A 117 -0.58 9.39 -17.03
C ARG A 117 0.76 10.03 -16.68
N LEU A 118 1.42 10.59 -17.69
CA LEU A 118 2.56 11.46 -17.48
C LEU A 118 2.18 12.63 -16.57
N ALA A 119 3.09 13.00 -15.68
CA ALA A 119 2.97 14.17 -14.84
C ALA A 119 3.99 15.22 -15.29
N THR A 120 3.77 16.48 -14.93
CA THR A 120 4.84 17.48 -15.07
C THR A 120 5.98 17.15 -14.10
N PHE A 121 7.20 17.56 -14.46
CA PHE A 121 8.35 17.41 -13.58
C PHE A 121 8.12 18.03 -12.19
N GLN A 122 7.44 19.19 -12.14
CA GLN A 122 7.09 19.86 -10.89
C GLN A 122 6.18 18.99 -10.01
N THR A 123 5.10 18.42 -10.57
CA THR A 123 4.22 17.51 -9.83
C THR A 123 5.01 16.34 -9.26
N CYS A 124 5.91 15.75 -10.05
CA CYS A 124 6.72 14.65 -9.57
C CYS A 124 7.68 15.06 -8.43
N GLN A 125 8.23 16.27 -8.47
CA GLN A 125 9.04 16.81 -7.36
C GLN A 125 8.24 16.95 -6.06
N LEU A 126 6.96 17.32 -6.14
CA LEU A 126 6.07 17.37 -4.97
C LEU A 126 5.90 15.97 -4.36
N PHE A 127 5.60 14.96 -5.18
CA PHE A 127 5.54 13.56 -4.74
C PHE A 127 6.85 13.09 -4.14
N LEU A 128 8.01 13.39 -4.75
CA LEU A 128 9.31 13.02 -4.21
C LEU A 128 9.62 13.67 -2.86
N ARG A 129 9.14 14.90 -2.63
CA ARG A 129 9.29 15.60 -1.35
C ARG A 129 8.43 14.94 -0.28
N ASP A 130 7.17 14.67 -0.60
CA ASP A 130 6.22 14.07 0.34
C ASP A 130 6.58 12.61 0.64
N TRP A 131 7.06 11.86 -0.35
CA TRP A 131 7.67 10.54 -0.17
C TRP A 131 8.81 10.58 0.82
N ARG A 132 9.79 11.50 0.64
CA ARG A 132 10.91 11.65 1.59
C ARG A 132 10.42 12.03 2.98
N ARG A 133 9.42 12.91 3.09
CA ARG A 133 8.82 13.31 4.37
C ARG A 133 8.23 12.11 5.10
N PHE A 134 7.43 11.30 4.41
CA PHE A 134 6.69 10.20 5.00
C PHE A 134 7.52 8.93 5.22
N THR A 135 8.49 8.64 4.35
CA THR A 135 9.28 7.39 4.45
C THR A 135 10.55 7.51 5.28
N ARG A 136 11.06 8.73 5.53
CA ARG A 136 12.30 8.94 6.31
C ARG A 136 12.16 8.34 7.72
N GLY A 137 12.96 7.32 8.02
CA GLY A 137 12.96 6.64 9.32
C GLY A 137 11.76 5.70 9.55
N GLU A 138 10.89 5.50 8.56
CA GLU A 138 9.84 4.48 8.64
C GLU A 138 10.39 3.15 8.15
N PRO A 139 10.19 2.03 8.88
CA PRO A 139 10.72 0.73 8.47
C PRO A 139 9.94 0.10 7.32
N VAL A 140 8.67 0.48 7.16
CA VAL A 140 7.73 -0.11 6.20
C VAL A 140 6.91 0.99 5.52
N VAL A 141 6.62 0.79 4.25
CA VAL A 141 5.67 1.58 3.46
C VAL A 141 4.68 0.64 2.79
N CYS A 142 3.39 0.97 2.84
CA CYS A 142 2.35 0.27 2.11
C CYS A 142 2.02 1.05 0.84
N VAL A 143 1.86 0.35 -0.28
CA VAL A 143 1.53 0.91 -1.59
C VAL A 143 0.31 0.17 -2.13
N SER A 144 -0.64 0.93 -2.66
CA SER A 144 -1.85 0.45 -3.31
C SER A 144 -1.70 0.60 -4.81
N GLY A 145 -2.05 -0.46 -5.56
CA GLY A 145 -2.07 -0.42 -7.01
C GLY A 145 -3.16 -1.32 -7.60
N SER A 146 -3.53 -1.00 -8.84
CA SER A 146 -4.51 -1.70 -9.66
C SER A 146 -3.93 -1.99 -11.04
N PHE A 147 -4.72 -2.53 -11.97
CA PHE A 147 -4.32 -2.86 -13.34
C PHE A 147 -3.01 -3.67 -13.40
N LEU A 148 -2.99 -4.79 -12.68
CA LEU A 148 -1.82 -5.66 -12.59
C LEU A 148 -1.46 -6.27 -13.94
N SER A 149 -0.18 -6.20 -14.32
CA SER A 149 0.43 -7.05 -15.33
C SER A 149 1.68 -7.73 -14.79
N LYS A 150 2.02 -8.88 -15.37
CA LYS A 150 3.17 -9.68 -14.97
C LYS A 150 4.03 -10.00 -16.17
N ASP A 151 5.28 -9.57 -16.12
CA ASP A 151 6.28 -9.83 -17.13
C ASP A 151 7.45 -10.64 -16.54
N LYS A 152 8.20 -11.30 -17.43
CA LYS A 152 9.49 -11.92 -17.08
C LYS A 152 10.60 -11.09 -17.69
N GLU A 153 11.31 -10.33 -16.86
CA GLU A 153 12.48 -9.57 -17.28
C GLU A 153 13.73 -10.25 -16.72
N THR A 154 14.68 -10.65 -17.58
CA THR A 154 15.96 -11.28 -17.16
C THR A 154 15.81 -12.48 -16.22
N GLY A 155 14.74 -13.28 -16.39
CA GLY A 155 14.46 -14.45 -15.56
C GLY A 155 13.83 -14.14 -14.19
N GLN A 156 13.62 -12.87 -13.84
CA GLN A 156 12.92 -12.45 -12.63
C GLN A 156 11.50 -11.97 -12.96
N ALA A 157 10.55 -12.24 -12.06
CA ALA A 157 9.19 -11.72 -12.21
C ALA A 157 9.16 -10.21 -11.93
N LEU A 158 8.62 -9.48 -12.90
CA LEU A 158 8.30 -8.06 -12.80
C LEU A 158 6.77 -7.92 -12.73
N TRP A 159 6.28 -7.33 -11.64
CA TRP A 159 4.88 -6.98 -11.50
C TRP A 159 4.70 -5.48 -11.71
N SER A 160 3.92 -5.12 -12.72
CA SER A 160 3.60 -3.72 -13.02
C SER A 160 2.17 -3.43 -12.55
N TRP A 161 2.01 -2.29 -11.88
CA TRP A 161 0.76 -1.83 -11.30
C TRP A 161 0.53 -0.39 -11.72
N THR A 162 -0.71 0.02 -11.90
CA THR A 162 -1.06 1.43 -11.87
C THR A 162 -0.99 1.93 -10.43
N PHE A 163 -0.18 2.97 -10.19
CA PHE A 163 -0.02 3.60 -8.88
C PHE A 163 -1.32 4.29 -8.46
N GLY A 164 -1.86 3.89 -7.30
CA GLY A 164 -2.96 4.58 -6.64
C GLY A 164 -2.44 5.51 -5.54
N ARG A 165 -1.96 4.93 -4.44
CA ARG A 165 -1.58 5.66 -3.21
C ARG A 165 -0.56 4.90 -2.39
N TYR A 166 0.13 5.59 -1.48
CA TYR A 166 1.02 4.97 -0.50
C TYR A 166 0.76 5.52 0.89
N LYS A 167 1.11 4.73 1.90
CA LYS A 167 0.89 5.06 3.30
C LYS A 167 2.01 4.55 4.19
N THR A 168 2.32 5.34 5.20
CA THR A 168 3.21 5.02 6.34
C THR A 168 2.50 5.40 7.63
N ARG A 169 3.12 5.21 8.79
CA ARG A 169 2.55 5.73 10.05
C ARG A 169 2.53 7.26 10.11
N LYS A 170 3.35 7.93 9.28
CA LYS A 170 3.47 9.39 9.24
C LYS A 170 2.45 10.08 8.35
N GLY A 171 1.80 9.33 7.44
CA GLY A 171 0.85 9.92 6.51
C GLY A 171 0.58 9.05 5.29
N CYS A 172 -0.36 9.54 4.48
CA CYS A 172 -0.79 8.96 3.21
C CYS A 172 -0.68 10.04 2.13
N ASP A 173 -0.35 9.62 0.92
CA ASP A 173 -0.36 10.46 -0.27
C ASP A 173 -0.80 9.62 -1.48
N SER A 174 -1.43 10.29 -2.46
CA SER A 174 -2.20 9.63 -3.50
C SER A 174 -2.04 10.30 -4.86
N TYR A 175 -1.93 9.47 -5.90
CA TYR A 175 -1.98 9.91 -7.29
C TYR A 175 -3.38 10.40 -7.68
N PHE A 176 -4.43 9.70 -7.23
CA PHE A 176 -5.80 10.09 -7.47
C PHE A 176 -6.31 10.96 -6.31
N GLN A 177 -7.01 12.03 -6.65
CA GLN A 177 -7.50 12.98 -5.66
C GLN A 177 -8.39 12.30 -4.61
N ASP A 178 -8.21 12.72 -3.35
CA ASP A 178 -9.01 12.31 -2.19
C ASP A 178 -8.96 10.82 -1.79
N GLU A 179 -8.19 9.96 -2.47
CA GLU A 179 -8.13 8.55 -2.06
C GLU A 179 -7.43 8.33 -0.70
N CYS A 180 -6.74 9.31 -0.12
CA CYS A 180 -6.27 9.22 1.28
C CYS A 180 -7.31 9.65 2.32
N ASP A 181 -8.50 10.12 1.90
CA ASP A 181 -9.59 10.56 2.75
C ASP A 181 -10.89 9.83 2.36
N PHE A 182 -11.22 8.79 3.13
CA PHE A 182 -12.39 7.96 2.86
C PHE A 182 -13.70 8.75 2.82
N ASN A 183 -13.86 9.78 3.66
CA ASN A 183 -15.12 10.53 3.70
C ASN A 183 -15.31 11.33 2.41
N LYS A 184 -14.25 12.04 1.98
CA LYS A 184 -14.28 12.78 0.71
C LYS A 184 -14.44 11.88 -0.50
N ARG A 185 -13.89 10.67 -0.46
CA ARG A 185 -13.92 9.75 -1.60
C ARG A 185 -15.23 8.97 -1.73
N CYS A 186 -15.79 8.51 -0.63
CA CYS A 186 -16.85 7.49 -0.63
C CYS A 186 -18.16 7.92 0.06
N ARG A 187 -18.22 9.07 0.75
CA ARG A 187 -19.39 9.48 1.55
C ARG A 187 -19.96 10.86 1.19
N ASN A 188 -19.80 11.30 -0.06
CA ASN A 188 -20.39 12.55 -0.55
C ASN A 188 -21.89 12.61 -0.30
#